data_AF-A0A967XVR0-F1
#
_entry.id   AF-A0A967XVR0-F1
#
_cell.length_a   1.000
_cell.length_b   1.000
_cell.length_c   1.000
_cell.angle_alpha   90.00
_cell.angle_beta   90.00
_cell.angle_gamma   90.00
#
_symmetry.space_group_name_H-M   'P 1'
#
loop_
_entity.id
_entity.type
_entity.pdbx_description
1 polymer ?
#
loop_
_entity_poly.entity_id
_entity_poly.type
_entity_poly.pdbx_seq_one_letter_code
_entity_poly.pdbx_strand_id
1 'polypeptide(L)'
;MSENGEITTEIENNIGTIEFYHPKGNSLPGQMLRDLAETITEMGNHPEAHVLVLKSRGDGAFCAGASFDELINIDNYEEGKHFFMGFALVLNAMRQCPKLIIVRVQGKTVGG
;
A
#
# COMPACT_ATOMS: atom_id res chain seq x y z
N MET A 1 14.34 0.34 -12.22
CA MET A 1 13.03 0.13 -11.57
C MET A 1 13.29 -0.80 -10.40
N SER A 2 12.95 -0.38 -9.18
CA SER A 2 13.19 -1.19 -7.98
C SER A 2 12.42 -2.50 -8.07
N GLU A 3 13.05 -3.62 -7.68
CA GLU A 3 12.36 -4.91 -7.56
C GLU A 3 11.27 -4.91 -6.49
N ASN A 4 11.29 -3.91 -5.58
CA ASN A 4 10.37 -3.79 -4.45
C ASN A 4 9.17 -2.88 -4.73
N GLY A 5 9.10 -2.28 -5.93
CA GLY A 5 8.09 -1.28 -6.29
C GLY A 5 8.33 0.10 -5.66
N GLU A 6 7.36 0.99 -5.85
CA GLU A 6 7.48 2.42 -5.52
C GLU A 6 6.19 2.94 -4.86
N ILE A 7 6.36 3.89 -3.93
CA ILE A 7 5.27 4.68 -3.34
C ILE A 7 5.63 6.14 -3.51
N THR A 8 4.69 6.93 -4.02
CA THR A 8 4.83 8.37 -4.19
C THR A 8 3.67 9.09 -3.51
N THR A 9 3.95 10.28 -2.96
CA THR A 9 2.95 11.13 -2.33
C THR A 9 2.92 12.51 -2.95
N GLU A 10 1.75 13.13 -2.95
CA GLU A 10 1.54 14.50 -3.40
C GLU A 10 0.42 15.14 -2.58
N ILE A 11 0.54 16.43 -2.27
CA ILE A 11 -0.54 17.20 -1.65
C ILE A 11 -0.91 18.34 -2.59
N GLU A 12 -2.14 18.33 -3.08
CA GLU A 12 -2.67 19.39 -3.92
C GLU A 12 -4.09 19.74 -3.44
N ASN A 13 -4.39 21.03 -3.27
CA ASN A 13 -5.72 21.49 -2.81
C ASN A 13 -6.22 20.78 -1.53
N ASN A 14 -5.29 20.57 -0.59
CA ASN A 14 -5.51 19.82 0.66
C ASN A 14 -5.90 18.34 0.49
N ILE A 15 -5.70 17.76 -0.69
CA ILE A 15 -5.89 16.34 -0.97
C ILE A 15 -4.51 15.68 -0.98
N GLY A 16 -4.27 14.80 -0.01
CA GLY A 16 -3.07 13.98 0.03
C GLY A 16 -3.25 12.72 -0.82
N THR A 17 -2.58 12.63 -1.96
CA THR A 17 -2.58 11.43 -2.79
C THR A 17 -1.42 10.52 -2.40
N ILE A 18 -1.71 9.25 -2.14
CA ILE A 18 -0.74 8.16 -1.98
C ILE A 18 -0.91 7.26 -3.20
N GLU A 19 0.14 7.14 -4.01
CA GLU A 19 0.16 6.29 -5.20
C GLU A 19 1.21 5.19 -5.05
N PHE A 20 0.78 3.93 -5.11
CA PHE A 20 1.69 2.77 -5.12
C PHE A 20 1.82 2.16 -6.52
N TYR A 21 2.96 1.53 -6.80
CA TYR A 21 3.22 0.89 -8.07
C TYR A 21 4.16 -0.30 -7.94
N HIS A 22 3.79 -1.43 -8.55
CA HIS A 22 4.70 -2.55 -8.74
C HIS A 22 4.55 -3.13 -10.16
N PRO A 23 5.65 -3.37 -10.91
CA PRO A 23 5.57 -3.83 -12.29
C PRO A 23 4.87 -5.19 -12.43
N LYS A 24 4.87 -6.03 -11.39
CA LYS A 24 4.13 -7.30 -11.35
C LYS A 24 2.66 -7.09 -10.92
N GLY A 25 1.91 -6.34 -11.73
CA GLY A 25 0.47 -6.15 -11.54
C GLY A 25 0.07 -5.45 -10.24
N ASN A 26 0.92 -4.54 -9.73
CA ASN A 26 0.72 -3.90 -8.44
C ASN A 26 0.59 -4.92 -7.29
N SER A 27 1.38 -6.00 -7.34
CA SER A 27 1.59 -6.89 -6.20
C SER A 27 2.25 -6.15 -5.03
N LEU A 28 2.02 -6.62 -3.82
CA LEU A 28 2.48 -6.00 -2.57
C LEU A 28 3.55 -6.88 -1.88
N PRO A 29 4.85 -6.66 -2.15
CA PRO A 29 5.94 -7.23 -1.35
C PRO A 29 5.90 -6.76 0.10
N GLY A 30 6.49 -7.53 1.02
CA GLY A 30 6.48 -7.24 2.45
C GLY A 30 7.06 -5.86 2.79
N GLN A 31 8.10 -5.42 2.07
CA GLN A 31 8.67 -4.08 2.26
C GLN A 31 7.68 -2.98 1.85
N MET A 32 7.05 -3.12 0.68
CA MET A 32 6.05 -2.17 0.19
C MET A 32 4.84 -2.09 1.16
N LEU A 33 4.42 -3.19 1.77
CA LEU A 33 3.34 -3.17 2.78
C LEU A 33 3.73 -2.31 4.00
N ARG A 34 4.97 -2.41 4.47
CA ARG A 34 5.48 -1.58 5.58
C ARG A 34 5.58 -0.12 5.18
N ASP A 35 6.18 0.15 4.02
CA ASP A 35 6.32 1.51 3.49
C ASP A 35 4.95 2.17 3.29
N LEU A 36 3.95 1.40 2.84
CA LEU A 36 2.58 1.90 2.67
C LEU A 36 1.92 2.23 4.01
N ALA A 37 2.10 1.37 5.03
CA ALA A 37 1.57 1.61 6.37
C ALA A 37 2.19 2.86 7.02
N GLU A 38 3.51 3.04 6.88
CA GLU A 38 4.24 4.23 7.32
C GLU A 38 3.74 5.47 6.58
N THR A 39 3.66 5.41 5.24
CA THR A 39 3.19 6.53 4.40
C THR A 39 1.75 6.95 4.75
N ILE A 40 0.85 6.00 4.98
CA ILE A 40 -0.54 6.29 5.42
C ILE A 40 -0.54 7.01 6.77
N THR A 41 0.31 6.57 7.70
CA THR A 41 0.43 7.19 9.03
C THR A 41 0.97 8.61 8.92
N GLU A 42 2.03 8.83 8.12
CA GLU A 42 2.63 10.16 7.92
C GLU A 42 1.66 11.13 7.25
N MET A 43 1.07 10.74 6.12
CA MET A 43 0.09 11.55 5.39
C MET A 43 -1.19 11.76 6.21
N GLY A 44 -1.57 10.77 7.02
CA GLY A 44 -2.66 10.84 7.99
C GLY A 44 -2.44 11.91 9.05
N ASN A 45 -1.19 12.23 9.39
CA ASN A 45 -0.83 13.27 10.36
C ASN A 45 -0.38 14.59 9.72
N HIS A 46 -0.16 14.64 8.39
CA HIS A 46 0.33 15.82 7.70
C HIS A 46 -0.68 16.99 7.73
N PRO A 47 -0.36 18.17 8.29
CA PRO A 47 -1.35 19.23 8.55
C PRO A 47 -2.06 19.75 7.29
N GLU A 48 -1.40 19.74 6.14
CA GLU A 48 -1.96 20.26 4.89
C GLU A 48 -2.91 19.28 4.17
N ALA A 49 -2.82 17.98 4.43
CA ALA A 49 -3.73 17.01 3.85
C ALA A 49 -4.99 16.91 4.72
N HIS A 50 -6.17 17.22 4.18
CA HIS A 50 -7.44 17.10 4.92
C HIS A 50 -8.17 15.79 4.61
N VAL A 51 -7.93 15.23 3.41
CA VAL A 51 -8.44 13.95 2.94
C VAL A 51 -7.32 13.20 2.24
N LEU A 52 -7.31 11.87 2.33
CA LEU A 52 -6.35 11.03 1.62
C LEU A 52 -7.01 10.29 0.47
N VAL A 53 -6.33 10.24 -0.67
CA VAL A 53 -6.68 9.39 -1.82
C VAL A 53 -5.60 8.33 -1.97
N LEU A 54 -5.97 7.06 -1.81
CA LEU A 54 -5.09 5.93 -2.11
C LEU A 54 -5.42 5.37 -3.49
N LYS A 55 -4.42 5.24 -4.35
CA LYS A 55 -4.56 4.69 -5.71
C LYS A 55 -3.32 3.89 -6.08
N SER A 56 -3.43 3.06 -7.11
CA SER A 56 -2.23 2.56 -7.79
C SER A 56 -1.92 3.34 -9.06
N ARG A 57 -0.68 3.23 -9.52
CA ARG A 57 -0.21 3.84 -10.78
C ARG A 57 -0.64 3.01 -11.98
N GLY A 58 -0.93 3.70 -13.08
CA GLY A 58 -1.27 3.10 -14.38
C GLY A 58 -2.72 2.59 -14.47
N ASP A 59 -3.03 2.00 -15.62
CA ASP A 59 -4.39 1.61 -16.03
C ASP A 59 -4.65 0.10 -15.94
N GLY A 60 -3.72 -0.65 -15.32
CA GLY A 60 -3.77 -2.10 -15.19
C GLY A 60 -4.55 -2.59 -13.97
N ALA A 61 -4.03 -3.63 -13.30
CA ALA A 61 -4.59 -4.09 -12.03
C ALA A 61 -4.46 -3.00 -10.95
N PHE A 62 -5.46 -2.86 -10.09
CA PHE A 62 -5.33 -2.01 -8.91
C PHE A 62 -4.32 -2.64 -7.93
N CYS A 63 -4.56 -3.90 -7.58
CA CYS A 63 -3.71 -4.72 -6.70
C CYS A 63 -3.87 -6.19 -7.09
N ALA A 64 -2.76 -6.88 -7.37
CA ALA A 64 -2.74 -8.32 -7.61
C ALA A 64 -2.62 -9.17 -6.32
N GLY A 65 -2.59 -8.50 -5.16
CA GLY A 65 -2.45 -9.11 -3.84
C GLY A 65 -0.98 -9.28 -3.43
N ALA A 66 -0.74 -10.29 -2.59
CA ALA A 66 0.56 -10.63 -2.05
C ALA A 66 1.60 -10.93 -3.15
N SER A 67 2.85 -10.51 -2.95
CA SER A 67 3.95 -10.88 -3.86
C SER A 67 4.10 -12.40 -3.92
N PHE A 68 3.92 -12.98 -5.11
CA PHE A 68 4.03 -14.42 -5.30
C PHE A 68 5.45 -14.92 -5.03
N ASP A 69 6.47 -14.15 -5.43
CA ASP A 69 7.87 -14.52 -5.19
C ASP A 69 8.20 -14.60 -3.70
N GLU A 70 7.67 -13.68 -2.88
CA GLU A 70 7.87 -13.76 -1.43
C GLU A 70 7.05 -14.89 -0.81
N LEU A 71 5.82 -15.10 -1.29
CA LEU A 71 4.93 -16.14 -0.78
C LEU A 71 5.52 -17.55 -0.93
N ILE A 72 6.18 -17.85 -2.05
CA ILE A 72 6.81 -19.16 -2.29
C ILE A 72 8.11 -19.39 -1.51
N ASN A 73 8.71 -18.31 -0.98
CA ASN A 73 9.95 -18.36 -0.20
C ASN A 73 9.70 -18.38 1.32
N ILE A 74 8.44 -18.51 1.76
CA ILE A 74 8.11 -18.67 3.19
C ILE A 74 8.35 -20.12 3.58
N ASP A 75 9.33 -20.35 4.45
CA ASP A 75 9.74 -21.70 4.86
C ASP A 75 9.25 -22.07 6.26
N ASN A 76 8.85 -21.08 7.07
CA ASN A 76 8.40 -21.31 8.45
C ASN A 76 7.33 -20.32 8.93
N TYR A 77 6.76 -20.63 10.09
CA TYR A 77 5.69 -19.86 10.71
C TYR A 77 6.10 -18.40 11.00
N GLU A 78 7.33 -18.15 11.46
CA GLU A 78 7.76 -16.79 11.81
C GLU A 78 7.91 -15.91 10.57
N GLU A 79 8.47 -16.45 9.49
CA GLU A 79 8.52 -15.78 8.18
C GLU A 79 7.11 -15.52 7.63
N GLY A 80 6.23 -16.52 7.68
CA GLY A 80 4.85 -16.36 7.22
C GLY A 80 4.10 -15.30 8.02
N LYS A 81 4.24 -15.33 9.34
CA LYS A 81 3.66 -14.32 10.24
C LYS A 81 4.21 -12.93 9.92
N HIS A 82 5.53 -12.80 9.75
CA HIS A 82 6.16 -11.52 9.41
C HIS A 82 5.66 -10.97 8.08
N PHE A 83 5.53 -11.81 7.05
CA PHE A 83 4.98 -11.44 5.75
C PHE A 83 3.53 -10.97 5.84
N PHE A 84 2.63 -11.81 6.40
CA PHE A 84 1.21 -11.49 6.47
C PHE A 84 0.89 -10.35 7.45
N MET A 85 1.75 -10.10 8.44
CA MET A 85 1.62 -8.93 9.33
C MET A 85 1.73 -7.62 8.55
N GLY A 86 2.42 -7.57 7.40
CA GLY A 86 2.45 -6.39 6.53
C GLY A 86 1.05 -5.89 6.16
N PHE A 87 0.15 -6.78 5.78
CA PHE A 87 -1.24 -6.42 5.48
C PHE A 87 -1.98 -5.89 6.72
N ALA A 88 -1.78 -6.54 7.87
CA ALA A 88 -2.37 -6.08 9.12
C ALA A 88 -1.88 -4.69 9.52
N LEU A 89 -0.61 -4.36 9.27
CA LEU A 89 -0.05 -3.03 9.50
C LEU A 89 -0.71 -1.97 8.60
N VAL A 90 -0.88 -2.24 7.31
CA VAL A 90 -1.58 -1.32 6.38
C VAL A 90 -3.01 -1.08 6.84
N LEU A 91 -3.77 -2.14 7.10
CA LEU A 91 -5.17 -2.03 7.55
C LEU A 91 -5.27 -1.29 8.88
N ASN A 92 -4.33 -1.52 9.80
CA ASN A 92 -4.31 -0.84 11.08
C ASN A 92 -3.93 0.64 10.93
N ALA A 93 -2.98 1.00 10.06
CA ALA A 93 -2.65 2.37 9.72
C ALA A 93 -3.86 3.11 9.12
N MET A 94 -4.60 2.47 8.20
CA MET A 94 -5.85 3.01 7.67
C MET A 94 -6.91 3.23 8.75
N ARG A 95 -7.07 2.26 9.66
CA ARG A 95 -8.03 2.33 10.77
C ARG A 95 -7.69 3.43 11.78
N GLN A 96 -6.41 3.68 12.02
CA GLN A 96 -5.93 4.69 12.99
C GLN A 96 -5.78 6.08 12.37
N CYS A 97 -5.78 6.20 11.05
CA CYS A 97 -5.68 7.47 10.35
C CYS A 97 -6.81 8.42 10.81
N PRO A 98 -6.49 9.64 11.27
CA PRO A 98 -7.50 10.58 11.77
C PRO A 98 -8.28 11.29 10.64
N LYS A 99 -8.00 10.95 9.37
CA LYS A 99 -8.58 11.58 8.18
C LYS A 99 -9.34 10.56 7.35
N LEU A 100 -10.32 11.05 6.59
CA LEU A 100 -11.03 10.23 5.61
C LEU A 100 -10.04 9.72 4.55
N ILE A 101 -10.06 8.40 4.33
CA ILE A 101 -9.32 7.75 3.24
C ILE A 101 -10.31 7.32 2.17
N ILE A 102 -10.09 7.76 0.94
CA ILE A 102 -10.82 7.34 -0.25
C ILE A 102 -9.89 6.47 -1.09
N VAL A 103 -10.27 5.20 -1.27
CA VAL A 103 -9.51 4.30 -2.16
C VAL A 103 -10.08 4.38 -3.56
N ARG A 104 -9.28 4.87 -4.52
CA ARG A 104 -9.66 4.97 -5.94
C ARG A 104 -9.27 3.69 -6.66
N VAL A 105 -10.15 2.69 -6.63
CA VAL A 105 -9.94 1.40 -7.30
C VAL A 105 -10.24 1.51 -8.80
N GLN A 106 -9.21 1.52 -9.66
CA GLN A 106 -9.35 1.67 -11.11
C GLN A 106 -9.24 0.36 -11.92
N GLY A 107 -8.95 -0.77 -11.28
CA GLY A 107 -8.67 -2.03 -11.96
C GLY A 107 -8.97 -3.26 -11.11
N LYS A 108 -8.51 -4.43 -11.56
CA LYS A 108 -8.69 -5.69 -10.81
C LYS A 108 -8.05 -5.58 -9.42
N THR A 109 -8.78 -6.01 -8.40
CA THR A 109 -8.35 -6.05 -7.00
C THR A 109 -8.57 -7.47 -6.49
N VAL A 110 -7.49 -8.17 -6.15
CA VAL A 110 -7.56 -9.60 -5.84
C VAL A 110 -6.74 -9.90 -4.58
N GLY A 111 -7.36 -10.63 -3.64
CA GLY A 111 -6.67 -11.12 -2.46
C GLY A 111 -6.47 -10.03 -1.39
N GLY A 112 -5.22 -9.90 -0.94
CA GLY A 112 -4.79 -9.01 0.13
C GLY A 112 -4.85 -7.52 -0.21
#